data_AF-A0A962YYM4-F1
#
_entry.id   AF-A0A962YYM4-F1
#
_cell.length_a   1.000
_cell.length_b   1.000
_cell.length_c   1.000
_cell.angle_alpha   90.00
_cell.angle_beta   90.00
_cell.angle_gamma   90.00
#
_symmetry.space_group_name_H-M   'P 1'
#
loop_
_entity.id
_entity.type
_entity.pdbx_description
1 polymer ?
#
loop_
_entity_poly.entity_id
_entity_poly.type
_entity_poly.pdbx_seq_one_letter_code
_entity_poly.pdbx_strand_id
1 'polypeptide(L)' 'DCPIRTALVTARSAPAHERVVRTLRNWGIRIDEALFLGGLSKGDFLNSFAADIFFDDQQGHCESAREHVATGHVPHGVMN' A
#
# COMPACT_ATOMS: atom_id res chain seq x y z
N ASP A 1 -18.67 7.37 12.00
CA ASP A 1 -17.80 6.41 11.29
C ASP A 1 -17.12 7.07 10.11
N CYS A 2 -15.83 6.79 9.93
CA CYS A 2 -15.11 7.18 8.70
C CYS A 2 -15.51 6.18 7.60
N PRO A 3 -16.06 6.63 6.45
CA PRO A 3 -16.51 5.72 5.40
C PRO A 3 -15.34 5.08 4.63
N ILE A 4 -14.13 5.62 4.78
CA ILE A 4 -12.93 5.17 4.07
C ILE A 4 -12.13 4.24 4.97
N ARG A 5 -11.85 3.04 4.46
CA ARG A 5 -10.89 2.10 5.04
C ARG A 5 -9.56 2.23 4.31
N THR A 6 -8.49 2.33 5.07
CA THR A 6 -7.13 2.55 4.56
C THR A 6 -6.26 1.36 4.89
N ALA A 7 -5.53 0.86 3.89
CA ALA A 7 -4.60 -0.23 4.05
C ALA A 7 -3.21 0.17 3.59
N LEU A 8 -2.20 -0.21 4.36
CA LEU A 8 -0.81 -0.16 3.94
C LEU A 8 -0.43 -1.50 3.31
N VAL A 9 0.02 -1.50 2.06
CA VAL A 9 0.51 -2.70 1.37
C VAL A 9 1.99 -2.55 1.05
N THR A 10 2.82 -3.51 1.48
CA THR A 10 4.26 -3.49 1.16
C THR A 10 4.79 -4.86 0.78
N ALA A 11 5.72 -4.88 -0.17
CA ALA A 11 6.45 -6.08 -0.57
C ALA A 11 7.44 -6.56 0.51
N ARG A 12 7.74 -5.73 1.53
CA ARG A 12 8.68 -6.07 2.60
C ARG A 12 8.07 -7.03 3.62
N SER A 13 8.91 -7.90 4.17
CA SER A 13 8.54 -8.88 5.19
C SER A 13 8.37 -8.27 6.58
N ALA A 14 7.80 -9.06 7.51
CA ALA A 14 7.40 -8.61 8.82
C ALA A 14 8.48 -7.88 9.68
N PRO A 15 9.75 -8.32 9.69
CA PRO A 15 10.75 -7.72 10.59
C PRO A 15 11.16 -6.28 10.20
N ALA A 16 10.99 -5.89 8.93
CA ALA A 16 11.49 -4.61 8.40
C ALA A 16 10.46 -3.46 8.47
N HIS A 17 9.25 -3.71 8.95
CA HIS A 17 8.14 -2.77 8.78
C HIS A 17 7.77 -1.94 10.00
N GLU A 18 8.33 -2.21 11.17
CA GLU A 18 7.94 -1.47 12.38
C GLU A 18 8.13 0.05 12.20
N ARG A 19 9.15 0.44 11.42
CA ARG A 19 9.44 1.83 11.06
C ARG A 19 8.28 2.54 10.36
N VAL A 20 7.60 1.89 9.40
CA VAL A 20 6.55 2.56 8.63
C VAL A 20 5.30 2.78 9.48
N VAL A 21 4.94 1.80 10.29
CA VAL A 21 3.82 1.91 11.24
C VAL A 21 4.10 3.01 12.28
N ARG A 22 5.32 3.06 12.83
CA ARG A 22 5.74 4.12 13.75
C ARG A 22 5.71 5.51 13.10
N THR A 23 6.17 5.62 11.85
CA THR A 23 6.18 6.90 11.11
C THR A 23 4.75 7.41 10.90
N LEU A 24 3.85 6.54 10.40
CA LEU A 24 2.46 6.92 10.12
C LEU A 24 1.71 7.27 11.41
N ARG A 25 1.95 6.56 12.52
CA ARG A 25 1.42 6.92 13.84
C ARG A 25 1.93 8.28 14.32
N ASN A 26 3.23 8.55 14.18
CA ASN A 26 3.81 9.84 14.56
C ASN A 26 3.23 11.01 13.74
N TRP A 27 2.84 10.76 12.49
CA TRP A 27 2.16 11.74 11.63
C TRP A 27 0.66 11.85 11.91
N GLY A 28 0.10 11.04 12.81
CA GLY A 28 -1.33 11.00 13.09
C GLY A 28 -2.17 10.39 11.96
N ILE A 29 -1.55 9.62 11.06
CA ILE A 29 -2.25 8.95 9.97
C ILE A 29 -2.87 7.66 10.50
N ARG A 30 -4.19 7.55 10.36
CA ARG A 30 -4.96 6.34 10.65
C ARG A 30 -4.73 5.32 9.54
N ILE A 31 -4.52 4.07 9.93
CA ILE A 31 -4.51 2.92 9.03
C ILE A 31 -5.38 1.85 9.67
N ASP A 32 -6.26 1.24 8.89
CA ASP A 32 -7.14 0.18 9.35
C ASP A 32 -6.44 -1.18 9.25
N GLU A 33 -5.65 -1.40 8.19
CA GLU A 33 -4.92 -2.65 7.96
C GLU A 33 -3.49 -2.45 7.44
N ALA A 34 -2.56 -3.32 7.81
CA ALA A 34 -1.18 -3.30 7.32
C ALA A 34 -0.74 -4.68 6.86
N LEU A 35 -0.25 -4.76 5.63
CA LEU A 35 -0.07 -5.99 4.88
C LEU A 35 1.36 -6.11 4.36
N PHE A 36 2.00 -7.20 4.75
CA PHE A 36 3.42 -7.47 4.51
C PHE A 36 3.53 -8.70 3.62
N LEU A 37 3.59 -8.46 2.32
CA LEU A 37 3.47 -9.50 1.31
C LEU A 37 4.73 -10.36 1.16
N GLY A 38 5.88 -9.90 1.68
CA GLY A 38 7.13 -10.68 1.66
C GLY A 38 7.56 -11.15 0.26
N GLY A 39 7.25 -10.37 -0.78
CA GLY A 39 7.54 -10.70 -2.17
C GLY A 39 6.37 -11.32 -2.96
N LEU A 40 5.21 -11.58 -2.32
CA LEU A 40 4.00 -12.01 -3.04
C LEU A 40 3.45 -10.89 -3.95
N SER A 41 2.70 -11.30 -4.99
CA SER A 41 2.03 -10.40 -5.93
C SER A 41 1.05 -9.48 -5.20
N LYS A 42 1.12 -8.18 -5.49
CA LYS A 42 0.18 -7.19 -4.95
C LYS A 42 -1.22 -7.33 -5.57
N GLY A 43 -1.31 -7.70 -6.85
CA GLY A 43 -2.57 -7.77 -7.59
C GLY A 43 -3.59 -8.71 -6.95
N ASP A 44 -3.18 -9.96 -6.68
CA ASP A 44 -4.03 -10.97 -6.05
C ASP A 44 -4.56 -10.52 -4.69
N PHE A 45 -3.71 -9.82 -3.94
CA PHE A 45 -4.08 -9.30 -2.65
C PHE A 45 -5.08 -8.14 -2.76
N LEU A 46 -4.80 -7.15 -3.63
CA LEU A 46 -5.68 -6.00 -3.85
C LEU A 46 -7.08 -6.43 -4.30
N ASN A 47 -7.15 -7.46 -5.15
CA ASN A 47 -8.41 -8.09 -5.52
C ASN A 47 -9.11 -8.76 -4.33
N SER A 48 -8.39 -9.55 -3.53
CA SER A 48 -8.96 -10.24 -2.36
C SER A 48 -9.41 -9.28 -1.26
N PHE A 49 -8.71 -8.16 -1.11
CA PHE A 49 -9.06 -7.06 -0.20
C PHE A 49 -10.26 -6.23 -0.70
N ALA A 50 -10.67 -6.42 -1.97
CA ALA A 50 -11.66 -5.61 -2.64
C ALA A 50 -11.33 -4.11 -2.59
N ALA A 51 -10.07 -3.77 -2.88
CA ALA A 51 -9.62 -2.38 -2.91
C ALA A 51 -10.38 -1.58 -3.99
N ASP A 52 -10.89 -0.41 -3.64
CA ASP A 52 -11.49 0.51 -4.60
C ASP A 52 -10.43 1.28 -5.42
N ILE A 53 -9.33 1.65 -4.76
CA ILE A 53 -8.23 2.41 -5.35
C ILE A 53 -6.88 2.03 -4.72
N PHE A 54 -5.82 2.01 -5.53
CA PHE A 54 -4.47 1.72 -5.11
C PHE A 54 -3.48 2.79 -5.58
N PHE A 55 -2.50 3.12 -4.74
CA PHE A 55 -1.44 4.09 -5.04
C PHE A 55 -0.06 3.50 -4.75
N ASP A 56 0.87 3.67 -5.68
CA ASP A 56 2.27 3.23 -5.52
C ASP A 56 3.20 4.17 -6.32
N ASP A 57 4.46 4.25 -5.88
CA ASP A 57 5.49 5.08 -6.50
C ASP A 57 6.29 4.33 -7.59
N GLN A 58 6.20 3.00 -7.62
CA GLN A 58 6.89 2.18 -8.62
C GLN A 58 5.95 1.83 -9.76
N GLN A 59 6.38 2.15 -10.97
CA GLN A 59 5.61 1.90 -12.19
C GLN A 59 5.27 0.40 -12.36
N GLY A 60 6.21 -0.50 -12.10
CA GLY A 60 5.97 -1.94 -12.19
C GLY A 60 4.91 -2.45 -11.21
N HIS A 61 4.81 -1.87 -10.00
CA HIS A 61 3.72 -2.19 -9.09
C HIS A 61 2.38 -1.68 -9.62
N CYS A 62 2.36 -0.49 -10.21
CA CYS A 62 1.14 0.09 -10.78
C CYS A 62 0.65 -0.72 -11.99
N GLU A 63 1.56 -1.19 -12.84
CA GLU A 63 1.25 -2.01 -14.01
C GLU A 63 0.64 -3.35 -13.64
N SER A 64 1.11 -3.99 -12.57
CA SER A 64 0.50 -5.22 -12.04
C SER A 64 -0.83 -4.96 -11.34
N ALA A 65 -0.95 -3.88 -10.57
CA ALA A 65 -2.16 -3.59 -9.80
C ALA A 65 -3.34 -3.13 -10.67
N ARG A 66 -3.08 -2.39 -11.76
CA ARG A 66 -4.14 -1.83 -12.63
C ARG A 66 -4.99 -2.89 -13.34
N GLU A 67 -4.54 -4.14 -13.38
CA GLU A 67 -5.32 -5.27 -13.90
C GLU A 67 -6.44 -5.69 -12.94
N HIS A 68 -6.35 -5.28 -11.67
CA HIS A 68 -7.26 -5.69 -10.59
C HIS A 68 -8.00 -4.53 -9.93
N VAL A 69 -7.38 -3.35 -9.83
CA VAL A 69 -7.92 -2.19 -9.10
C VAL A 69 -7.57 -0.88 -9.79
N ALA A 70 -8.43 0.13 -9.66
CA ALA A 70 -8.12 1.49 -10.11
C ALA A 70 -6.81 1.96 -9.47
N THR A 71 -5.81 2.28 -10.29
CA THR A 71 -4.44 2.49 -9.81
C THR A 71 -3.92 3.87 -10.20
N GLY A 72 -3.40 4.60 -9.21
CA GLY A 72 -2.73 5.89 -9.39
C GLY A 72 -1.22 5.76 -9.15
N HIS A 73 -0.41 6.01 -10.19
CA HIS A 73 1.03 6.15 -10.00
C HIS A 73 1.32 7.49 -9.31
N VAL A 74 2.02 7.44 -8.19
CA VAL A 74 2.48 8.62 -7.47
C VAL A 74 3.89 8.94 -7.96
N PRO A 75 4.11 10.06 -8.67
CA PRO A 75 5.45 10.44 -9.09
C PRO A 75 6.33 10.59 -7.85
N HIS A 76 7.54 10.03 -7.88
CA HIS A 76 8.52 10.24 -6.81
C HIS A 76 8.84 11.75 -6.72
N GLY A 77 8.27 12.42 -5.72
CA GLY A 77 8.53 13.81 -5.38
C GLY A 77 9.55 13.91 -4.25
N VAL A 78 10.69 14.55 -4.54
CA VAL A 78 11.89 14.72 -3.70
C VAL A 78 12.48 13.38 -3.23
N MET A 79 13.63 13.03 -3.82
CA MET A 79 14.48 11.97 -3.28
C MET A 79 14.94 12.39 -1.87
N ASN A 80 14.60 11.60 -0.85
CA ASN A 80 15.21 11.71 0.48
C ASN A 80 16.63 11.14 0.46
#